data_AF-A0A9D2DPD8-F1
#
_entry.id   AF-A0A9D2DPD8-F1
#
_cell.length_a   1.000
_cell.length_b   1.000
_cell.length_c   1.000
_cell.angle_alpha   90.00
_cell.angle_beta   90.00
_cell.angle_gamma   90.00
#
_symmetry.space_group_name_H-M   'P 1'
#
loop_
_entity.id
_entity.type
_entity.pdbx_description
1 polymer ?
#
loop_
_entity_poly.entity_id
_entity_poly.type
_entity_poly.pdbx_seq_one_letter_code
_entity_poly.pdbx_strand_id
1 'polypeptide(L)'
;MSDAMNSLTPDQLNALLQFASKRLGTTPEQLAKTVQTGGPGSIASKLPPEKAAQFSSLAGDQAKMQELLSSPQVQKRIEQLMRQSGKKGPQK
;
A
#
# COMPACT_ATOMS: atom_id res chain seq x y z
N MET A 1 -26.84 8.84 2.20
CA MET A 1 -25.49 8.80 1.58
C MET A 1 -24.48 8.79 2.72
N SER A 2 -24.11 7.62 3.24
CA SER A 2 -23.28 7.56 4.46
C SER A 2 -22.67 6.17 4.69
N ASP A 3 -21.83 5.71 3.75
CA ASP A 3 -21.01 4.48 3.90
C ASP A 3 -19.58 4.66 3.33
N ALA A 4 -19.03 5.88 3.40
CA ALA A 4 -17.64 6.16 3.00
C ALA A 4 -16.64 5.98 4.16
N MET A 5 -16.87 4.99 5.04
CA MET A 5 -15.90 4.59 6.05
C MET A 5 -14.99 3.47 5.51
N ASN A 6 -13.88 3.90 4.89
CA ASN A 6 -12.53 3.35 5.07
C ASN A 6 -12.23 1.88 4.73
N SER A 7 -13.09 1.14 4.03
CA SER A 7 -12.69 -0.14 3.44
C SER A 7 -12.13 0.10 2.04
N LEU A 8 -10.79 0.05 1.88
CA LEU A 8 -10.15 -0.02 0.56
C LEU A 8 -10.84 -1.12 -0.25
N THR A 9 -11.31 -0.81 -1.46
CA THR A 9 -11.95 -1.84 -2.29
C THR A 9 -10.90 -2.89 -2.70
N PRO A 10 -11.31 -4.13 -3.06
CA PRO A 10 -10.37 -5.16 -3.50
C PRO A 10 -9.46 -4.70 -4.65
N ASP A 11 -10.00 -3.89 -5.56
CA ASP A 11 -9.26 -3.33 -6.69
C ASP A 11 -8.21 -2.29 -6.23
N GLN A 12 -8.58 -1.44 -5.27
CA GLN A 12 -7.67 -0.48 -4.65
C GLN A 12 -6.53 -1.17 -3.90
N LEU A 13 -6.85 -2.24 -3.16
CA LEU A 13 -5.86 -3.06 -2.48
C LEU A 13 -4.90 -3.71 -3.50
N ASN A 14 -5.43 -4.24 -4.60
CA ASN A 14 -4.62 -4.84 -5.65
C ASN A 14 -3.69 -3.82 -6.34
N ALA A 15 -4.17 -2.60 -6.61
CA ALA A 15 -3.33 -1.53 -7.16
C ALA A 15 -2.19 -1.12 -6.21
N LEU A 16 -2.48 -1.03 -4.91
CA LEU A 16 -1.47 -0.76 -3.88
C LEU A 16 -0.44 -1.88 -3.80
N LEU A 17 -0.88 -3.14 -3.81
CA LEU A 17 0.01 -4.30 -3.82
C LEU A 17 0.90 -4.30 -5.06
N GLN A 18 0.36 -4.02 -6.24
CA GLN A 18 1.13 -3.91 -7.49
C GLN A 18 2.17 -2.79 -7.46
N PHE A 19 1.83 -1.64 -6.91
CA PHE A 19 2.75 -0.52 -6.78
C PHE A 19 3.87 -0.83 -5.78
N ALA A 20 3.49 -1.29 -4.59
CA ALA A 20 4.43 -1.62 -3.53
C ALA A 20 5.36 -2.76 -3.95
N SER A 21 4.85 -3.78 -4.62
CA SER A 21 5.68 -4.91 -5.08
C SER A 21 6.77 -4.46 -6.05
N LYS A 22 6.45 -3.57 -7.00
CA LYS A 22 7.44 -2.98 -7.93
C LYS A 22 8.52 -2.17 -7.21
N ARG A 23 8.14 -1.40 -6.20
CA ARG A 23 9.08 -0.58 -5.41
C ARG A 23 9.99 -1.43 -4.52
N LEU A 24 9.48 -2.57 -4.05
CA LEU A 24 10.19 -3.51 -3.17
C LEU A 24 10.92 -4.64 -3.92
N GLY A 25 10.82 -4.68 -5.25
CA GLY A 25 11.43 -5.76 -6.06
C GLY A 25 10.82 -7.14 -5.79
N THR A 26 9.53 -7.22 -5.48
CA THR A 26 8.79 -8.47 -5.23
C THR A 26 7.52 -8.55 -6.08
N THR A 27 6.76 -9.64 -5.99
CA THR A 27 5.47 -9.78 -6.67
C THR A 27 4.30 -9.38 -5.76
N PRO A 28 3.14 -8.97 -6.32
CA PRO A 28 1.97 -8.62 -5.53
C PRO A 28 1.52 -9.77 -4.63
N GLU A 29 1.57 -11.00 -5.16
CA GLU A 29 1.22 -12.22 -4.42
C GLU A 29 2.20 -12.50 -3.27
N GLN A 30 3.50 -12.39 -3.52
CA GLN A 30 4.52 -12.56 -2.47
C GLN A 30 4.39 -11.48 -1.40
N LEU A 31 4.09 -10.25 -1.78
CA LEU A 31 3.87 -9.16 -0.84
C LEU A 31 2.61 -9.40 0.00
N ALA A 32 1.49 -9.74 -0.63
CA ALA A 32 0.24 -10.07 0.06
C ALA A 32 0.44 -11.24 1.04
N LYS A 33 1.18 -12.27 0.63
CA LYS A 33 1.55 -13.39 1.52
C LYS A 33 2.42 -12.91 2.68
N THR A 34 3.43 -12.09 2.41
CA THR A 34 4.34 -11.54 3.44
C THR A 34 3.56 -10.75 4.49
N VAL A 35 2.61 -9.90 4.07
CA VAL A 35 1.73 -9.14 4.97
C VAL A 35 0.87 -10.09 5.81
N GLN A 36 0.26 -11.10 5.19
CA GLN A 36 -0.64 -12.05 5.86
C GLN A 36 0.06 -13.00 6.83
N THR A 37 1.26 -13.47 6.52
CA THR A 37 1.95 -14.52 7.29
C THR A 37 3.02 -13.98 8.22
N GLY A 38 3.69 -12.89 7.85
CA GLY A 38 4.90 -12.39 8.51
C GLY A 38 4.77 -10.98 9.07
N GLY A 39 3.63 -10.33 8.84
CA GLY A 39 3.35 -8.98 9.31
C GLY A 39 4.35 -7.93 8.82
N PRO A 40 4.36 -6.74 9.45
CA PRO A 40 5.21 -5.62 9.04
C PRO A 40 6.72 -5.89 9.23
N GLY A 41 7.11 -6.68 10.24
CA GLY A 41 8.53 -7.01 10.47
C GLY A 41 9.19 -7.71 9.27
N SER A 42 8.46 -8.58 8.58
CA SER A 42 8.98 -9.30 7.41
C SER A 42 9.19 -8.40 6.17
N ILE A 43 8.48 -7.28 6.11
CA ILE A 43 8.64 -6.27 5.06
C ILE A 43 9.84 -5.37 5.40
N ALA A 44 9.99 -4.98 6.67
CA ALA A 44 11.11 -4.17 7.14
C ALA A 44 12.46 -4.81 6.82
N SER A 45 12.59 -6.13 6.94
CA SER A 45 13.82 -6.86 6.63
C SER A 45 14.22 -6.85 5.14
N LYS A 46 13.30 -6.49 4.24
CA LYS A 46 13.54 -6.36 2.79
C LYS A 46 13.80 -4.91 2.36
N LEU A 47 13.67 -3.96 3.28
CA LEU A 47 13.89 -2.54 3.04
C LEU A 47 15.34 -2.16 3.37
N PRO A 48 15.91 -1.14 2.70
CA PRO A 48 17.14 -0.50 3.15
C PRO A 48 17.02 -0.05 4.61
N PRO A 49 18.10 -0.05 5.41
CA PRO A 49 18.04 0.16 6.86
C PRO A 49 17.33 1.47 7.27
N GLU A 50 17.58 2.58 6.57
CA GLU A 50 16.86 3.84 6.80
C GLU A 50 15.35 3.74 6.57
N LYS A 51 14.94 2.97 5.54
CA LYS A 51 13.53 2.78 5.18
C LYS A 51 12.86 1.73 6.07
N ALA A 52 13.60 0.73 6.53
CA ALA A 52 13.14 -0.27 7.48
C ALA A 52 12.77 0.37 8.82
N ALA A 53 13.61 1.27 9.35
CA ALA A 53 13.33 1.97 10.61
C ALA A 53 12.09 2.86 10.51
N GLN A 54 11.98 3.65 9.43
CA GLN A 54 10.80 4.49 9.16
C GLN A 54 9.54 3.63 8.99
N PHE A 55 9.64 2.52 8.25
CA PHE A 55 8.54 1.61 8.05
C PHE A 55 8.10 0.95 9.36
N SER A 56 9.03 0.43 10.18
CA SER A 56 8.70 -0.19 11.47
C SER A 56 8.06 0.81 12.44
N SER A 57 8.54 2.06 12.47
CA SER A 57 7.96 3.10 13.32
C SER A 57 6.55 3.50 12.89
N LEU A 58 6.26 3.48 11.59
CA LEU A 58 4.91 3.75 11.08
C LEU A 58 4.01 2.52 11.23
N ALA A 59 4.51 1.34 10.86
CA ALA A 59 3.76 0.08 10.85
C ALA A 59 3.44 -0.47 12.24
N GLY A 60 4.23 -0.11 13.25
CA GLY A 60 3.91 -0.38 14.65
C GLY A 60 2.94 0.62 15.28
N ASP A 61 2.63 1.72 14.58
CA ASP A 61 1.82 2.83 15.09
C ASP A 61 0.56 2.99 14.23
N GLN A 62 -0.48 2.23 14.59
CA GLN A 62 -1.75 2.19 13.86
C GLN A 62 -2.40 3.58 13.74
N ALA A 63 -2.26 4.43 14.77
CA ALA A 63 -2.80 5.79 14.77
C ALA A 63 -2.09 6.67 13.74
N LYS A 64 -0.75 6.64 13.70
CA LYS A 64 0.01 7.37 12.68
C LYS A 64 -0.24 6.86 11.27
N MET A 65 -0.42 5.55 11.10
CA MET A 65 -0.80 4.99 9.80
C MET A 65 -2.17 5.49 9.35
N GLN A 66 -3.16 5.50 10.25
CA GLN A 66 -4.49 6.03 9.91
C GLN A 66 -4.41 7.52 9.58
N GLU A 67 -3.70 8.32 10.38
CA GLU A 67 -3.52 9.75 10.10
C GLU A 67 -2.85 9.98 8.74
N LEU A 68 -1.81 9.21 8.42
CA LEU A 68 -1.13 9.27 7.13
C LEU A 68 -2.07 8.92 5.98
N LEU A 69 -2.83 7.82 6.08
CA LEU A 69 -3.77 7.39 5.05
C LEU A 69 -4.95 8.35 4.89
N SER A 70 -5.39 8.99 5.97
CA SER A 70 -6.44 10.01 5.97
C SER A 70 -5.95 11.39 5.50
N SER A 71 -4.63 11.57 5.34
CA SER A 71 -4.08 12.85 4.87
C SER A 71 -4.52 13.17 3.44
N PRO A 72 -5.01 14.39 3.15
CA PRO A 72 -5.43 14.80 1.80
C PRO A 72 -4.33 14.65 0.74
N GLN A 73 -3.07 14.82 1.15
CA GLN A 73 -1.92 14.67 0.24
C GLN A 73 -1.72 13.21 -0.16
N VAL A 74 -1.89 12.29 0.79
CA VAL A 74 -1.75 10.85 0.56
C VAL A 74 -2.93 10.32 -0.25
N GLN A 75 -4.15 10.76 0.07
CA GLN A 75 -5.35 10.44 -0.71
C GLN A 75 -5.20 10.81 -2.19
N LYS A 76 -4.75 12.04 -2.49
CA LYS A 76 -4.48 12.46 -3.88
C LYS A 76 -3.44 11.60 -4.58
N ARG A 77 -2.40 11.15 -3.88
CA ARG A 77 -1.36 10.28 -4.45
C ARG A 77 -1.90 8.88 -4.74
N ILE A 78 -2.71 8.36 -3.84
CA ILE A 78 -3.41 7.08 -3.99
C ILE A 78 -4.38 7.16 -5.19
N GLU A 79 -5.18 8.22 -5.31
CA GLU A 79 -6.06 8.45 -6.46
C GLU A 79 -5.30 8.53 -7.79
N GLN A 80 -4.18 9.26 -7.82
CA GLN A 80 -3.31 9.34 -8.98
C GLN A 80 -2.74 7.97 -9.37
N LEU A 81 -2.30 7.19 -8.38
CA LEU A 81 -1.81 5.84 -8.58
C LEU A 81 -2.91 4.93 -9.15
N MET A 82 -4.14 5.02 -8.64
CA MET A 82 -5.28 4.26 -9.15
C MET A 82 -5.60 4.64 -10.60
N ARG A 83 -5.61 5.93 -10.93
CA ARG A 83 -5.78 6.40 -12.33
C ARG A 83 -4.69 5.88 -13.27
N GLN A 84 -3.46 5.67 -12.77
CA GLN A 84 -2.37 5.10 -13.56
C GLN A 84 -2.46 3.57 -13.67
N SER A 85 -2.95 2.91 -12.63
CA SER A 85 -3.13 1.45 -12.57
C SER A 85 -4.31 0.98 -13.43
N GLY A 86 -5.37 1.79 -13.52
CA GLY A 86 -6.56 1.53 -14.34
C GLY A 86 -6.43 1.86 -15.83
N LYS A 87 -5.34 2.50 -16.26
CA LYS A 87 -5.05 2.70 -17.70
C LYS A 87 -4.34 1.48 -18.30
N LYS A 88 -5.05 0.36 -18.39
CA LYS A 88 -4.79 -0.72 -19.35
C LYS A 88 -6.09 -1.08 -20.08
N GLY A 89 -6.19 -0.62 -21.32
CA GLY A 89 -7.29 -0.81 -22.28
C GLY A 89 -7.54 0.51 -23.04
N PRO A 90 -7.42 0.56 -24.37
CA PRO A 90 -8.29 -0.20 -25.26
C PRO A 90 -7.69 -1.55 -25.67
N GLN A 91 -8.57 -2.57 -25.63
CA GLN A 91 -8.48 -3.72 -26.51
C GLN A 91 -8.54 -3.19 -27.95
N LYS A 92 -7.66 -3.75 -28.80
CA LYS A 92 -7.68 -3.79 -30.26
C LYS A 92 -8.52 -2.75 -31.00
#